data_AF-A0A6L5G0M9-F1
#
_entry.id   AF-A0A6L5G0M9-F1
#
_cell.length_a   1.000
_cell.length_b   1.000
_cell.length_c   1.000
_cell.angle_alpha   90.00
_cell.angle_beta   90.00
_cell.angle_gamma   90.00
#
_symmetry.space_group_name_H-M   'P 1'
#
loop_
_entity.id
_entity.type
_entity.pdbx_description
1 polymer ?
#
loop_
_entity_poly.entity_id
_entity_poly.type
_entity_poly.pdbx_seq_one_letter_code
_entity_poly.pdbx_strand_id
1 'polypeptide(L)' 'MIRVLIADDQALVRSGFRMILEAQEDIEVVGEATNGSEAIERALRLKPNVVLMDIRMPEVDGIEATRVLCERG' A
#
# COMPACT_ATOMS: atom_id res chain seq x y z
N MET A 1 14.24 6.65 -7.35
CA MET A 1 13.34 5.49 -7.34
C MET A 1 12.44 5.59 -6.13
N ILE A 2 11.15 5.85 -6.37
CA ILE A 2 10.08 5.97 -5.37
C ILE A 2 9.47 4.59 -5.19
N ARG A 3 9.57 4.05 -3.97
CA ARG A 3 9.09 2.72 -3.61
C ARG A 3 7.67 2.81 -3.08
N VAL A 4 6.73 2.17 -3.77
CA VAL A 4 5.29 2.26 -3.46
C VAL A 4 4.77 0.91 -2.96
N LEU A 5 4.01 0.93 -1.87
CA LEU A 5 3.16 -0.18 -1.43
C LEU A 5 1.71 0.13 -1.80
N ILE A 6 1.00 -0.81 -2.42
CA ILE A 6 -0.43 -0.66 -2.77
C ILE A 6 -1.26 -1.51 -1.80
N ALA A 7 -2.25 -0.92 -1.13
CA ALA A 7 -3.18 -1.61 -0.23
C ALA A 7 -4.61 -1.36 -0.70
N ASP A 8 -5.28 -2.41 -1.17
CA ASP A 8 -6.66 -2.38 -1.67
C ASP A 8 -7.20 -3.82 -1.68
N ASP A 9 -8.45 -4.04 -1.32
CA ASP A 9 -9.03 -5.40 -1.24
C ASP A 9 -9.42 -5.96 -2.62
N GLN A 10 -9.49 -5.11 -3.66
CA GLN A 10 -9.84 -5.50 -5.02
C GLN A 10 -8.61 -5.73 -5.90
N ALA A 11 -8.40 -6.99 -6.29
CA ALA A 11 -7.26 -7.39 -7.12
C ALA A 11 -7.16 -6.64 -8.46
N LEU A 12 -8.29 -6.32 -9.08
CA LEU A 12 -8.33 -5.57 -10.34
C LEU A 12 -7.79 -4.14 -10.16
N VAL A 13 -8.16 -3.48 -9.06
CA VAL A 13 -7.71 -2.12 -8.73
C VAL A 13 -6.20 -2.11 -8.48
N ARG A 14 -5.68 -3.05 -7.67
CA ARG A 14 -4.23 -3.19 -7.45
C ARG A 14 -3.45 -3.40 -8.74
N SER A 15 -3.95 -4.28 -9.61
CA SER A 15 -3.33 -4.55 -10.91
C SER A 15 -3.31 -3.30 -11.80
N GLY A 16 -4.41 -2.54 -11.82
CA GLY A 16 -4.51 -1.28 -12.55
C GLY A 16 -3.52 -0.22 -12.04
N PHE A 17 -3.44 -0.02 -10.72
CA PHE A 17 -2.46 0.90 -10.14
C PHE A 17 -1.02 0.46 -10.40
N ARG A 18 -0.71 -0.83 -10.27
CA ARG A 18 0.61 -1.35 -10.61
C ARG A 18 1.01 -1.01 -12.04
N MET A 19 0.13 -1.30 -13.00
CA MET A 19 0.38 -1.01 -14.41
C MET A 19 0.65 0.49 -14.67
N ILE A 20 -0.11 1.38 -14.03
CA ILE A 20 0.06 2.84 -14.19
C ILE A 20 1.37 3.32 -13.54
N LEU A 21 1.68 2.82 -12.34
CA LEU A 21 2.86 3.24 -11.58
C LEU A 21 4.16 2.69 -12.19
N GLU A 22 4.21 1.42 -12.57
CA GLU A 22 5.39 0.78 -13.19
C GLU A 22 5.67 1.29 -14.61
N ALA A 23 4.74 2.03 -15.23
CA ALA A 23 5.01 2.74 -16.47
C ALA A 23 5.95 3.95 -16.29
N GLN A 24 6.18 4.40 -15.06
CA GLN A 24 7.14 5.47 -14.75
C GLN A 24 8.50 4.86 -14.39
N GLU A 25 9.57 5.34 -15.02
CA GLU A 25 10.93 4.81 -14.81
C GLU A 25 11.47 5.02 -13.39
N ASP A 26 10.91 5.97 -12.66
CA ASP A 26 11.34 6.34 -11.32
C ASP A 26 10.46 5.76 -10.20
N ILE A 27 9.46 4.93 -10.51
CA ILE A 27 8.55 4.32 -9.52
C ILE A 27 8.67 2.78 -9.55
N GLU A 28 8.75 2.18 -8.36
CA GLU A 28 8.78 0.73 -8.17
C GLU A 28 7.68 0.31 -7.18
N VAL A 29 6.82 -0.64 -7.58
CA VAL A 29 5.82 -1.21 -6.67
C VAL A 29 6.44 -2.38 -5.90
N VAL A 30 6.82 -2.12 -4.65
CA VAL A 30 7.60 -3.05 -3.81
C VAL A 30 6.74 -4.08 -3.08
N GLY A 31 5.41 -3.92 -3.12
CA GLY A 31 4.49 -4.88 -2.53
C GLY A 31 3.03 -4.50 -2.72
N GLU A 32 2.16 -5.45 -2.39
CA GLU A 32 0.71 -5.29 -2.35
C GLU A 32 0.16 -5.82 -1.03
N ALA A 33 -0.94 -5.25 -0.55
CA ALA A 33 -1.72 -5.72 0.59
C ALA A 33 -3.21 -5.74 0.25
N THR A 34 -3.95 -6.64 0.90
CA THR A 34 -5.39 -6.86 0.69
C THR A 34 -6.26 -6.39 1.86
N ASN A 35 -5.62 -6.01 2.96
CA ASN A 35 -6.26 -5.41 4.13
C ASN A 35 -5.28 -4.51 4.90
N GLY A 36 -5.80 -3.75 5.88
CA GLY A 36 -4.98 -2.83 6.67
C GLY A 36 -3.93 -3.53 7.54
N SER A 37 -4.20 -4.72 8.07
CA SER A 37 -3.24 -5.51 8.87
C SER A 37 -2.00 -5.87 8.04
N GLU A 38 -2.23 -6.39 6.84
CA GLU A 38 -1.19 -6.73 5.87
C GLU A 38 -0.46 -5.47 5.39
N ALA A 39 -1.18 -4.36 5.19
CA ALA A 39 -0.57 -3.08 4.82
C ALA A 39 0.41 -2.59 5.89
N ILE A 40 0.03 -2.67 7.18
CA ILE A 40 0.92 -2.31 8.30
C ILE A 40 2.16 -3.22 8.31
N GLU A 41 1.96 -4.55 8.28
CA GLU A 41 3.07 -5.52 8.30
C GLU A 41 4.05 -5.28 7.15
N ARG A 42 3.52 -5.13 5.94
CA ARG A 42 4.32 -4.89 4.73
C ARG A 42 5.01 -3.55 4.74
N ALA A 43 4.35 -2.48 5.19
CA ALA A 43 4.98 -1.16 5.28
C ALA A 43 6.15 -1.18 6.26
N LEU A 44 6.00 -1.86 7.41
CA LEU A 44 7.08 -1.99 8.40
C LEU A 44 8.26 -2.81 7.87
N ARG A 45 7.99 -3.90 7.14
CA ARG A 45 9.01 -4.77 6.55
C ARG A 45 9.71 -4.14 5.34
N LEU A 46 8.93 -3.61 4.39
CA LEU A 46 9.41 -3.14 3.10
C LEU A 46 9.90 -1.70 3.16
N LYS A 47 9.51 -0.90 4.15
CA LYS A 47 9.87 0.51 4.31
C LYS A 47 9.64 1.32 3.00
N PRO A 48 8.43 1.31 2.42
CA PRO A 48 8.13 2.05 1.20
C PRO A 48 8.26 3.57 1.44
N ASN A 49 8.45 4.34 0.37
CA ASN A 49 8.43 5.81 0.43
C ASN A 49 6.99 6.33 0.53
N VAL A 50 6.06 5.67 -0.16
CA VAL A 50 4.65 6.04 -0.21
C VAL A 50 3.80 4.76 -0.10
N VAL A 51 2.67 4.86 0.60
CA VAL A 51 1.64 3.83 0.63
C VAL A 51 0.39 4.38 -0.05
N LEU A 52 -0.06 3.72 -1.12
CA LEU A 52 -1.38 3.94 -1.70
C LEU A 52 -2.37 3.07 -0.92
N MET A 53 -3.27 3.69 -0.18
CA MET A 53 -4.14 3.04 0.80
C MET A 53 -5.61 3.25 0.44
N ASP A 54 -6.32 2.17 0.15
CA ASP A 54 -7.79 2.19 0.10
C ASP A 54 -8.36 2.40 1.50
N ILE A 55 -9.47 3.12 1.58
CA ILE A 55 -10.13 3.42 2.85
C ILE A 55 -10.91 2.20 3.35
N ARG A 56 -11.60 1.46 2.48
CA ARG A 56 -12.56 0.43 2.88
C ARG A 56 -12.04 -0.97 2.57
N MET A 57 -11.22 -1.47 3.48
CA MET A 57 -10.70 -2.83 3.44
C MET A 57 -11.28 -3.69 4.57
N PRO A 58 -11.30 -5.02 4.44
CA PRO A 58 -11.70 -5.93 5.51
C PRO A 58 -10.71 -5.91 6.68
N GLU A 59 -11.13 -6.45 7.84
CA GLU A 59 -10.35 -6.50 9.08
C GLU A 59 -9.98 -5.12 9.64
N VAL A 60 -8.86 -4.56 9.19
CA VAL A 60 -8.40 -3.21 9.53
C VAL A 60 -8.60 -2.33 8.31
N ASP A 61 -9.36 -1.25 8.48
CA ASP A 61 -9.59 -0.29 7.40
C ASP A 61 -8.35 0.59 7.14
N GLY A 62 -8.37 1.32 6.02
CA GLY A 62 -7.22 2.14 5.62
C GLY A 62 -6.97 3.33 6.52
N ILE A 63 -8.00 3.86 7.20
CA ILE A 63 -7.87 5.01 8.09
C ILE A 63 -7.12 4.58 9.35
N GLU A 64 -7.55 3.48 9.95
CA GLU A 64 -6.91 2.88 11.12
C GLU A 64 -5.48 2.42 10.80
N ALA A 65 -5.27 1.78 9.65
CA ALA A 65 -3.93 1.39 9.21
C ALA A 65 -2.99 2.60 9.04
N THR A 66 -3.49 3.68 8.45
CA THR A 66 -2.74 4.93 8.29
C THR A 66 -2.40 5.55 9.64
N ARG A 67 -3.38 5.60 10.56
CA ARG A 67 -3.16 6.10 11.93
C ARG A 67 -2.03 5.32 12.63
N VAL A 68 -2.08 3.99 12.60
CA VAL A 68 -1.05 3.13 13.20
C VAL A 68 0.33 3.38 12.59
N LEU A 69 0.43 3.56 11.26
CA LEU A 69 1.71 3.82 10.59
C LEU A 69 2.27 5.20 10.92
N CYS A 70 1.43 6.23 11.00
CA CYS A 70 1.84 7.59 11.36
C CYS A 70 2.26 7.72 12.83
N GLU A 71 1.68 6.92 13.74
CA GLU A 71 2.08 6.89 15.16
C GLU A 71 3.43 6.18 15.38
N ARG A 72 3.89 5.38 14.42
CA ARG A 72 5.14 4.60 14.49
C ARG A 72 6.31 5.21 13.70
N GLY A 73 6.05 6.25 12.92
CA GLY A 73 7.05 6.99 12.13
C GLY A 73 7.59 8.19 12.89
#